data_AF-A0A662RHU9-F1
#
_entry.id   AF-A0A662RHU9-F1
#
_cell.length_a   1.000
_cell.length_b   1.000
_cell.length_c   1.000
_cell.angle_alpha   90.00
_cell.angle_beta   90.00
_cell.angle_gamma   90.00
#
_symmetry.space_group_name_H-M   'P 1'
#
loop_
_entity.id
_entity.type
_entity.pdbx_description
1 polymer ?
#
loop_
_entity_poly.entity_id
_entity_poly.type
_entity_poly.pdbx_seq_one_letter_code
_entity_poly.pdbx_strand_id
1 'polypeptide(L)'
;MPADKKEKIITLLLWGMNAYHPDFLALDYKEIESVAGNRNVELIKGIKVDKSTLLTISVRSENELRSALKAGRRIPSLMIVIDILDPEVPASRRWLFQLKNEAVDAIRKTIYEDKRIDETLLEGGAFDFALKNFEDPIDTVEFLDLVISTRSEDKEMEETINEAFIAMVSDKMSVLKANQVKTLLSLVVTDSVPDIRRLTALSEEAISKAIDELQIQGLVHRRGETTVLPLYLNNLKKPGLLIGVVERMAGKMERGRFDEIEEFYFGILKEIKPKGEMIEPPMMRAETMRAISYPFPEMEELDTLVISLKAQFMGEVAKEIENPDRLIEIVDEVLFKTIDDQIRGIALSVRALAYMKKGSLEESRRDIDEAYKSNPEVLNLLVPFYLSYGNLYRERAKYKESVECYDRALKLAEGSGDTLRVAQALIGIAEVRLGQANYKEAEELVKDGMKIAEGLEESGRSMVAQALDLLGNIR
;
A
#
# COMPACT_ATOMS: atom_id res chain seq x y z
N MET A 1 -1.49 7.82 4.27
CA MET A 1 -2.43 8.81 3.74
C MET A 1 -1.99 10.21 4.13
N PRO A 2 -1.86 11.16 3.17
CA PRO A 2 -1.62 12.56 3.52
C PRO A 2 -2.82 13.10 4.32
N ALA A 3 -2.56 14.04 5.22
CA ALA A 3 -3.54 14.46 6.25
C ALA A 3 -4.88 14.90 5.64
N ASP A 4 -4.84 15.52 4.46
CA ASP A 4 -5.98 15.95 3.64
C ASP A 4 -6.85 14.79 3.12
N LYS A 5 -6.22 13.69 2.69
CA LYS A 5 -6.79 12.36 2.39
C LYS A 5 -7.69 11.87 3.53
N LYS A 6 -7.04 11.81 4.70
CA LYS A 6 -7.60 11.29 5.94
C LYS A 6 -8.73 12.17 6.41
N GLU A 7 -8.51 13.47 6.35
CA GLU A 7 -9.47 14.47 6.68
C GLU A 7 -10.64 14.45 5.72
N LYS A 8 -10.48 14.17 4.42
CA LYS A 8 -11.61 14.02 3.47
C LYS A 8 -12.45 12.78 3.73
N ILE A 9 -11.85 11.63 4.06
CA ILE A 9 -12.64 10.42 4.36
C ILE A 9 -13.28 10.52 5.75
N ILE A 10 -12.57 11.08 6.74
CA ILE A 10 -13.15 11.44 8.03
C ILE A 10 -14.25 12.49 7.83
N THR A 11 -14.03 13.49 6.97
CA THR A 11 -15.04 14.50 6.63
C THR A 11 -16.23 13.84 5.96
N LEU A 12 -16.06 12.89 5.05
CA LEU A 12 -17.16 12.13 4.44
C LEU A 12 -17.94 11.29 5.44
N LEU A 13 -17.25 10.63 6.37
CA LEU A 13 -17.88 9.93 7.48
C LEU A 13 -18.64 10.92 8.37
N LEU A 14 -18.02 12.04 8.72
CA LEU A 14 -18.61 13.12 9.51
C LEU A 14 -19.73 13.85 8.76
N TRP A 15 -19.71 13.92 7.43
CA TRP A 15 -20.72 14.55 6.56
C TRP A 15 -21.89 13.63 6.32
N GLY A 16 -21.64 12.35 6.04
CA GLY A 16 -22.67 11.31 6.04
C GLY A 16 -23.34 11.23 7.41
N MET A 17 -22.58 11.43 8.50
CA MET A 17 -23.15 11.68 9.81
C MET A 17 -23.91 13.02 9.84
N ASN A 18 -23.35 14.14 9.40
CA ASN A 18 -24.00 15.46 9.49
C ASN A 18 -25.32 15.55 8.71
N ALA A 19 -25.42 14.90 7.55
CA ALA A 19 -26.62 14.85 6.71
C ALA A 19 -27.80 14.14 7.42
N TYR A 20 -27.50 13.25 8.37
CA TYR A 20 -28.48 12.51 9.15
C TYR A 20 -28.73 13.10 10.53
N HIS A 21 -27.98 14.14 10.93
CA HIS A 21 -28.01 14.76 12.27
C HIS A 21 -28.17 13.73 13.41
N PRO A 22 -27.21 12.80 13.55
CA PRO A 22 -27.34 11.67 14.43
C PRO A 22 -27.44 12.12 15.87
N ASP A 23 -28.43 11.59 16.58
CA ASP A 23 -28.43 11.67 18.03
C ASP A 23 -27.25 10.87 18.57
N PHE A 24 -26.41 11.52 19.37
CA PHE A 24 -25.24 10.90 19.99
C PHE A 24 -25.62 10.37 21.37
N LEU A 25 -25.35 9.08 21.60
CA LEU A 25 -25.59 8.45 22.89
C LEU A 25 -24.35 7.71 23.37
N ALA A 26 -23.75 8.22 24.45
CA ALA A 26 -22.71 7.50 25.19
C ALA A 26 -23.33 6.64 26.29
N LEU A 27 -22.93 5.38 26.31
CA LEU A 27 -23.43 4.34 27.20
C LEU A 27 -22.27 3.65 27.91
N ASP A 28 -22.45 3.34 29.18
CA ASP A 28 -21.62 2.36 29.86
C ASP A 28 -22.15 0.93 29.68
N TYR A 29 -21.38 -0.05 30.14
CA TYR A 29 -21.78 -1.46 30.07
C TYR A 29 -23.12 -1.75 30.76
N LYS A 30 -23.39 -1.17 31.93
CA LYS A 30 -24.63 -1.44 32.70
C LYS A 30 -25.84 -0.91 31.96
N GLU A 31 -25.68 0.23 31.31
CA GLU A 31 -26.71 0.87 30.52
C GLU A 31 -27.07 0.05 29.29
N ILE A 32 -26.09 -0.47 28.54
CA ILE A 32 -26.37 -1.36 27.41
C ILE A 32 -26.95 -2.71 27.85
N GLU A 33 -26.50 -3.26 28.98
CA GLU A 33 -27.00 -4.51 29.55
C GLU A 33 -28.48 -4.41 29.92
N SER A 34 -28.89 -3.26 30.48
CA SER A 34 -30.28 -3.00 30.85
C SER A 34 -31.26 -3.07 29.67
N VAL A 35 -30.77 -2.84 28.45
CA VAL A 35 -31.56 -2.88 27.20
C VAL A 35 -31.39 -4.19 26.43
N ALA A 36 -30.41 -5.03 26.76
CA ALA A 36 -30.09 -6.27 26.06
C ALA A 36 -31.20 -7.33 26.08
N GLY A 37 -32.12 -7.24 27.07
CA GLY A 37 -33.29 -8.11 27.21
C GLY A 37 -34.47 -7.79 26.29
N ASN A 38 -34.51 -6.60 25.70
CA ASN A 38 -35.62 -6.15 24.88
C ASN A 38 -35.48 -6.65 23.43
N ARG A 39 -36.60 -7.11 22.84
CA ARG A 39 -36.62 -7.57 21.44
C ARG A 39 -36.48 -6.43 20.44
N ASN A 40 -37.09 -5.29 20.73
CA ASN A 40 -36.97 -4.04 19.98
C ASN A 40 -36.60 -2.93 20.95
N VAL A 41 -35.49 -2.25 20.68
CA VAL A 41 -35.03 -1.11 21.49
C VAL A 41 -35.37 0.16 20.74
N GLU A 42 -36.43 0.83 21.17
CA GLU A 42 -36.87 2.12 20.60
C GLU A 42 -36.39 3.32 21.42
N LEU A 43 -36.07 3.11 22.70
CA LEU A 43 -35.64 4.15 23.64
C LEU A 43 -34.47 3.64 24.47
N ILE A 44 -33.45 4.49 24.65
CA ILE A 44 -32.36 4.29 25.60
C ILE A 44 -32.18 5.62 26.36
N LYS A 45 -32.19 5.58 27.70
CA LYS A 45 -32.21 6.79 28.56
C LYS A 45 -33.37 7.77 28.23
N GLY A 46 -34.49 7.26 27.71
CA GLY A 46 -35.63 8.09 27.28
C GLY A 46 -35.40 8.84 25.96
N ILE A 47 -34.24 8.64 25.31
CA ILE A 47 -33.93 9.17 23.98
C ILE A 47 -34.32 8.11 22.95
N LYS A 48 -35.04 8.54 21.91
CA LYS A 48 -35.44 7.64 20.82
C LYS A 48 -34.19 7.19 20.07
N VAL A 49 -34.09 5.89 19.85
CA VAL A 49 -32.98 5.29 19.12
C VAL A 49 -33.52 4.74 17.81
N ASP A 50 -32.96 5.20 16.69
CA ASP A 50 -33.32 4.76 15.36
C ASP A 50 -32.11 4.77 14.40
N LYS A 51 -32.36 4.59 13.10
CA LYS A 51 -31.30 4.43 12.10
C LYS A 51 -30.40 5.66 11.93
N SER A 52 -30.73 6.82 12.49
CA SER A 52 -29.81 7.96 12.56
C SER A 52 -28.97 8.00 13.84
N THR A 53 -29.21 7.18 14.86
CA THR A 53 -28.50 7.31 16.15
C THR A 53 -27.06 6.77 16.11
N LEU A 54 -26.09 7.51 16.67
CA LEU A 54 -24.73 7.02 16.90
C LEU A 54 -24.55 6.62 18.37
N LEU A 55 -24.14 5.37 18.59
CA LEU A 55 -23.93 4.83 19.93
C LEU A 55 -22.44 4.70 20.21
N THR A 56 -22.00 5.21 21.35
CA THR A 56 -20.69 4.89 21.92
C THR A 56 -20.90 4.06 23.17
N ILE A 57 -20.24 2.91 23.29
CA ILE A 57 -20.41 2.00 24.42
C ILE A 57 -19.03 1.74 25.02
N SER A 58 -18.81 2.20 26.24
CA SER A 58 -17.55 1.97 26.94
C SER A 58 -17.55 0.62 27.66
N VAL A 59 -16.49 -0.17 27.47
CA VAL A 59 -16.33 -1.51 28.04
C VAL A 59 -14.96 -1.68 28.71
N ARG A 60 -14.91 -2.49 29.77
CA ARG A 60 -13.72 -2.74 30.60
C ARG A 60 -13.29 -4.21 30.65
N SER A 61 -14.09 -5.11 30.08
CA SER A 61 -13.75 -6.54 30.03
C SER A 61 -14.24 -7.18 28.74
N GLU A 62 -13.70 -8.36 28.42
CA GLU A 62 -14.12 -9.13 27.25
C GLU A 62 -15.60 -9.55 27.33
N ASN A 63 -16.09 -9.82 28.55
CA ASN A 63 -17.50 -10.14 28.79
C ASN A 63 -18.40 -8.94 28.48
N GLU A 64 -17.98 -7.75 28.89
CA GLU A 64 -18.71 -6.51 28.59
C GLU A 64 -18.76 -6.24 27.08
N LEU A 65 -17.62 -6.40 26.40
CA LEU A 65 -17.51 -6.29 24.94
C LEU A 65 -18.46 -7.25 24.22
N ARG A 66 -18.45 -8.54 24.57
CA ARG A 66 -19.31 -9.57 23.95
C ARG A 66 -20.79 -9.25 24.13
N SER A 67 -21.18 -8.84 25.33
CA SER A 67 -22.55 -8.46 25.65
C SER A 67 -22.98 -7.18 24.92
N ALA A 68 -22.12 -6.16 24.87
CA ALA A 68 -22.35 -4.91 24.15
C ALA A 68 -22.57 -5.16 22.65
N LEU A 69 -21.71 -5.96 22.01
CA LEU A 69 -21.87 -6.32 20.59
C LEU A 69 -23.16 -7.10 20.32
N LYS A 70 -23.54 -8.01 21.22
CA LYS A 70 -24.78 -8.79 21.10
C LYS A 70 -26.02 -7.91 21.23
N ALA A 71 -26.01 -6.95 22.15
CA ALA A 71 -27.08 -5.98 22.34
C ALA A 71 -27.15 -4.99 21.17
N GLY A 72 -26.01 -4.44 20.75
CA GLY A 72 -25.89 -3.46 19.65
C GLY A 72 -26.48 -3.93 18.32
N ARG A 73 -26.40 -5.24 18.01
CA ARG A 73 -27.05 -5.82 16.82
C ARG A 73 -28.56 -5.58 16.76
N ARG A 74 -29.22 -5.44 17.91
CA ARG A 74 -30.68 -5.27 18.02
C ARG A 74 -31.11 -3.80 18.09
N ILE A 75 -30.16 -2.89 18.26
CA ILE A 75 -30.47 -1.47 18.41
C ILE A 75 -30.40 -0.79 17.03
N PRO A 76 -31.51 -0.24 16.51
CA PRO A 76 -31.47 0.51 15.26
C PRO A 76 -30.54 1.71 15.47
N SER A 77 -29.44 1.77 14.73
CA SER A 77 -28.38 2.79 14.91
C SER A 77 -27.64 2.94 13.59
N LEU A 78 -27.15 4.14 13.32
CA LEU A 78 -26.29 4.45 12.19
C LEU A 78 -24.92 3.78 12.36
N MET A 79 -24.35 3.90 13.56
CA MET A 79 -23.03 3.39 13.89
C MET A 79 -22.96 3.06 15.38
N ILE A 80 -22.23 1.99 15.71
CA ILE A 80 -21.86 1.65 17.08
C ILE A 80 -20.35 1.71 17.20
N VAL A 81 -19.89 2.43 18.22
CA VAL A 81 -18.50 2.66 18.58
C VAL A 81 -18.26 2.01 19.93
N ILE A 82 -17.45 0.95 20.01
CA ILE A 82 -17.09 0.37 21.30
C ILE A 82 -15.80 1.01 21.79
N ASP A 83 -15.84 1.70 22.92
CA ASP A 83 -14.69 2.33 23.56
C ASP A 83 -14.09 1.39 24.63
N ILE A 84 -12.89 0.86 24.40
CA ILE A 84 -12.25 -0.09 25.33
C ILE A 84 -11.34 0.66 26.28
N LEU A 85 -11.79 0.73 27.53
CA LEU A 85 -11.13 1.49 28.59
C LEU A 85 -9.94 0.75 29.22
N ASP A 86 -9.92 -0.58 29.13
CA ASP A 86 -8.82 -1.41 29.62
C ASP A 86 -8.09 -2.05 28.43
N PRO A 87 -6.82 -1.68 28.16
CA PRO A 87 -6.06 -2.17 27.02
C PRO A 87 -5.73 -3.67 27.08
N GLU A 88 -5.88 -4.32 28.23
CA GLU A 88 -5.69 -5.77 28.41
C GLU A 88 -6.94 -6.58 28.01
N VAL A 89 -8.06 -5.92 27.70
CA VAL A 89 -9.21 -6.61 27.12
C VAL A 89 -8.78 -7.22 25.79
N PRO A 90 -8.95 -8.54 25.57
CA PRO A 90 -8.61 -9.23 24.32
C PRO A 90 -9.58 -8.85 23.18
N ALA A 91 -9.79 -7.57 22.97
CA ALA A 91 -10.42 -7.04 21.80
C ALA A 91 -9.34 -6.91 20.73
N SER A 92 -9.62 -7.37 19.53
CA SER A 92 -8.75 -7.17 18.38
C SER A 92 -8.54 -5.71 17.98
N ARG A 93 -9.18 -4.75 18.69
CA ARG A 93 -9.16 -3.31 18.45
C ARG A 93 -9.41 -2.56 19.77
N ARG A 94 -8.90 -1.33 19.91
CA ARG A 94 -9.36 -0.37 20.95
C ARG A 94 -10.74 0.21 20.67
N TRP A 95 -11.16 0.15 19.41
CA TRP A 95 -12.45 0.63 18.94
C TRP A 95 -13.10 -0.45 18.07
N LEU A 96 -14.14 -1.12 18.56
CA LEU A 96 -14.88 -2.09 17.76
C LEU A 96 -16.07 -1.38 17.13
N PHE A 97 -16.03 -1.21 15.80
CA PHE A 97 -17.08 -0.52 15.07
C PHE A 97 -17.95 -1.53 14.33
N GLN A 98 -19.26 -1.26 14.30
CA GLN A 98 -20.15 -1.90 13.34
C GLN A 98 -20.77 -0.80 12.46
N LEU A 99 -20.23 -0.63 11.25
CA LEU A 99 -20.89 0.12 10.18
C LEU A 99 -22.10 -0.71 9.73
N LYS A 100 -23.32 -0.20 9.96
CA LYS A 100 -24.51 -0.84 9.39
C LYS A 100 -24.69 -0.39 7.95
N ASN A 101 -25.41 -1.18 7.16
CA ASN A 101 -25.71 -0.88 5.74
C ASN A 101 -26.29 0.53 5.55
N GLU A 102 -26.96 1.07 6.57
CA GLU A 102 -27.49 2.42 6.61
C GLU A 102 -26.41 3.52 6.56
N ALA A 103 -25.26 3.33 7.22
CA ALA A 103 -24.14 4.27 7.13
C ALA A 103 -23.45 4.20 5.77
N VAL A 104 -23.44 3.02 5.15
CA VAL A 104 -22.96 2.79 3.78
C VAL A 104 -23.83 3.54 2.77
N ASP A 105 -25.16 3.42 2.89
CA ASP A 105 -26.11 4.15 2.05
C ASP A 105 -26.02 5.67 2.27
N ALA A 106 -25.77 6.12 3.51
CA ALA A 106 -25.57 7.51 3.83
C ALA A 106 -24.34 8.09 3.12
N ILE A 107 -23.18 7.42 3.26
CA ILE A 107 -21.93 7.82 2.59
C ILE A 107 -22.10 7.80 1.07
N ARG A 108 -22.75 6.75 0.53
CA ARG A 108 -23.02 6.62 -0.90
C ARG A 108 -23.87 7.78 -1.42
N LYS A 109 -24.98 8.12 -0.75
CA LYS A 109 -25.85 9.25 -1.15
C LYS A 109 -25.12 10.59 -1.13
N THR A 110 -24.34 10.85 -0.08
CA THR A 110 -23.58 12.10 0.04
C THR A 110 -22.57 12.29 -1.11
N ILE A 111 -22.01 11.19 -1.62
CA ILE A 111 -21.06 11.23 -2.73
C ILE A 111 -21.77 11.46 -4.08
N TYR A 112 -22.92 10.81 -4.30
CA TYR A 112 -23.69 10.97 -5.54
C TYR A 112 -24.49 12.27 -5.63
N GLU A 113 -24.96 12.83 -4.52
CA GLU A 113 -25.82 14.02 -4.52
C GLU A 113 -25.04 15.34 -4.58
N ASP A 114 -23.78 15.38 -4.12
CA ASP A 114 -23.03 16.65 -3.99
C ASP A 114 -21.90 16.87 -5.01
N LYS A 115 -21.62 15.94 -5.94
CA LYS A 115 -20.67 16.08 -7.08
C LYS A 115 -19.27 16.66 -6.78
N ARG A 116 -18.85 16.73 -5.52
CA ARG A 116 -17.61 17.38 -5.06
C ARG A 116 -16.42 16.42 -4.94
N ILE A 117 -16.67 15.13 -5.10
CA ILE A 117 -15.66 14.07 -5.14
C ILE A 117 -15.86 13.34 -6.46
N ASP A 118 -14.76 12.99 -7.11
CA ASP A 118 -14.76 12.26 -8.38
C ASP A 118 -15.69 11.04 -8.29
N GLU A 119 -16.76 11.04 -9.08
CA GLU A 119 -17.79 10.00 -9.09
C GLU A 119 -17.17 8.63 -9.41
N THR A 120 -16.06 8.61 -10.15
CA THR A 120 -15.38 7.38 -10.55
C THR A 120 -14.68 6.71 -9.38
N LEU A 121 -14.33 7.43 -8.32
CA LEU A 121 -13.48 7.00 -7.19
C LEU A 121 -14.08 5.83 -6.39
N LEU A 122 -15.38 5.59 -6.53
CA LEU A 122 -16.13 4.50 -5.88
C LEU A 122 -16.91 3.60 -6.86
N GLU A 123 -16.73 3.77 -8.16
CA GLU A 123 -17.30 2.87 -9.16
C GLU A 123 -16.61 1.49 -9.13
N GLY A 124 -17.31 0.42 -9.51
CA GLY A 124 -16.71 -0.90 -9.74
C GLY A 124 -16.58 -1.84 -8.53
N GLY A 125 -17.24 -1.55 -7.40
CA GLY A 125 -17.43 -2.54 -6.32
C GLY A 125 -16.29 -2.65 -5.31
N ALA A 126 -15.23 -1.84 -5.41
CA ALA A 126 -14.17 -1.77 -4.40
C ALA A 126 -14.67 -1.33 -3.02
N PHE A 127 -15.61 -0.38 -2.99
CA PHE A 127 -16.26 0.06 -1.76
C PHE A 127 -17.11 -1.06 -1.14
N ASP A 128 -17.87 -1.79 -1.96
CA ASP A 128 -18.64 -2.95 -1.50
C ASP A 128 -17.72 -4.08 -1.00
N PHE A 129 -16.60 -4.31 -1.68
CA PHE A 129 -15.57 -5.24 -1.20
C PHE A 129 -15.04 -4.80 0.16
N ALA A 130 -14.68 -3.52 0.30
CA ALA A 130 -14.09 -3.01 1.52
C ALA A 130 -15.03 -3.21 2.72
N LEU A 131 -16.30 -2.84 2.56
CA LEU A 131 -17.32 -2.98 3.60
C LEU A 131 -17.67 -4.43 3.94
N LYS A 132 -17.60 -5.32 2.95
CA LYS A 132 -17.86 -6.75 3.17
C LYS A 132 -16.70 -7.47 3.84
N ASN A 133 -15.48 -6.95 3.76
CA ASN A 133 -14.27 -7.69 4.16
C ASN A 133 -13.53 -7.04 5.33
N PHE A 134 -13.53 -5.71 5.45
CA PHE A 134 -12.85 -5.02 6.54
C PHE A 134 -13.82 -4.67 7.65
N GLU A 135 -13.40 -5.02 8.87
CA GLU A 135 -14.15 -4.70 10.07
C GLU A 135 -13.60 -3.44 10.77
N ASP A 136 -12.37 -3.01 10.41
CA ASP A 136 -11.73 -1.79 10.92
C ASP A 136 -11.97 -0.64 9.93
N PRO A 137 -12.52 0.51 10.36
CA PRO A 137 -12.59 1.70 9.51
C PRO A 137 -11.21 2.17 9.03
N ILE A 138 -10.16 2.01 9.83
CA ILE A 138 -8.80 2.40 9.42
C ILE A 138 -8.32 1.48 8.29
N ASP A 139 -8.52 0.17 8.41
CA ASP A 139 -8.17 -0.80 7.36
C ASP A 139 -9.01 -0.60 6.10
N THR A 140 -10.29 -0.27 6.27
CA THR A 140 -11.19 0.06 5.15
C THR A 140 -10.66 1.26 4.37
N VAL A 141 -10.22 2.29 5.09
CA VAL A 141 -9.66 3.51 4.52
C VAL A 141 -8.30 3.27 3.88
N GLU A 142 -7.42 2.51 4.54
CA GLU A 142 -6.12 2.11 4.01
C GLU A 142 -6.27 1.30 2.72
N PHE A 143 -7.19 0.32 2.71
CA PHE A 143 -7.49 -0.48 1.53
C PHE A 143 -8.01 0.37 0.37
N LEU A 144 -8.95 1.28 0.61
CA LEU A 144 -9.50 2.14 -0.43
C LEU A 144 -8.45 3.11 -1.00
N ASP A 145 -7.54 3.64 -0.17
CA ASP A 145 -6.41 4.46 -0.64
C ASP A 145 -5.49 3.64 -1.55
N LEU A 146 -5.23 2.37 -1.20
CA LEU A 146 -4.46 1.46 -2.05
C LEU A 146 -5.15 1.21 -3.39
N VAL A 147 -6.47 0.93 -3.41
CA VAL A 147 -7.24 0.75 -4.66
C VAL A 147 -7.15 1.98 -5.55
N ILE A 148 -7.27 3.19 -4.98
CA ILE A 148 -7.14 4.43 -5.75
C ILE A 148 -5.72 4.56 -6.31
N SER A 149 -4.71 4.20 -5.51
CA SER A 149 -3.31 4.33 -5.89
C SER A 149 -2.87 3.35 -6.98
N THR A 150 -3.49 2.16 -7.05
CA THR A 150 -3.17 1.12 -8.04
C THR A 150 -4.01 1.23 -9.31
N ARG A 151 -5.02 2.12 -9.33
CA ARG A 151 -5.91 2.30 -10.46
C ARG A 151 -5.20 2.93 -11.65
N SER A 152 -5.36 2.32 -12.82
CA SER A 152 -4.96 2.86 -14.12
C SER A 152 -6.13 2.76 -15.11
N GLU A 153 -6.18 3.63 -16.12
CA GLU A 153 -7.27 3.68 -17.11
C GLU A 153 -7.52 2.33 -17.82
N ASP A 154 -6.49 1.49 -17.96
CA ASP A 154 -6.55 0.20 -18.66
C ASP A 154 -6.80 -1.02 -17.76
N LYS A 155 -6.87 -0.88 -16.43
CA LYS A 155 -7.01 -2.03 -15.50
C LYS A 155 -8.46 -2.30 -15.12
N GLU A 156 -8.83 -3.58 -15.11
CA GLU A 156 -10.12 -3.98 -14.56
C GLU A 156 -10.16 -3.73 -13.04
N MET A 157 -11.35 -3.40 -12.53
CA MET A 157 -11.50 -3.07 -11.10
C MET A 157 -11.20 -4.27 -10.18
N GLU A 158 -11.50 -5.49 -10.62
CA GLU A 158 -11.19 -6.70 -9.84
C GLU A 158 -9.68 -6.91 -9.69
N GLU A 159 -8.90 -6.66 -10.76
CA GLU A 159 -7.43 -6.68 -10.72
C GLU A 159 -6.89 -5.61 -9.77
N THR A 160 -7.45 -4.39 -9.85
CA THR A 160 -7.10 -3.27 -8.97
C THR A 160 -7.37 -3.60 -7.48
N ILE A 161 -8.50 -4.23 -7.18
CA ILE A 161 -8.88 -4.72 -5.84
C ILE A 161 -7.89 -5.77 -5.33
N ASN A 162 -7.54 -6.74 -6.18
CA ASN A 162 -6.61 -7.82 -5.83
C ASN A 162 -5.21 -7.27 -5.55
N GLU A 163 -4.70 -6.35 -6.38
CA GLU A 163 -3.41 -5.70 -6.16
C GLU A 163 -3.38 -4.89 -4.86
N ALA A 164 -4.42 -4.11 -4.60
CA ALA A 164 -4.54 -3.33 -3.36
C ALA A 164 -4.60 -4.24 -2.13
N PHE A 165 -5.35 -5.34 -2.21
CA PHE A 165 -5.40 -6.34 -1.14
C PHE A 165 -4.02 -6.97 -0.90
N ILE A 166 -3.35 -7.42 -1.97
CA ILE A 166 -2.00 -8.01 -1.91
C ILE A 166 -1.02 -7.03 -1.27
N ALA A 167 -1.06 -5.76 -1.67
CA ALA A 167 -0.22 -4.72 -1.09
C ALA A 167 -0.45 -4.61 0.42
N MET A 168 -1.69 -4.34 0.83
CA MET A 168 -2.06 -4.14 2.23
C MET A 168 -1.67 -5.32 3.12
N VAL A 169 -2.01 -6.55 2.71
CA VAL A 169 -1.73 -7.74 3.51
C VAL A 169 -0.23 -8.04 3.55
N SER A 170 0.50 -7.89 2.43
CA SER A 170 1.95 -8.06 2.41
C SER A 170 2.67 -7.06 3.32
N ASP A 171 2.23 -5.81 3.37
CA ASP A 171 2.81 -4.78 4.22
C ASP A 171 2.64 -5.14 5.70
N LYS A 172 1.42 -5.51 6.10
CA LYS A 172 1.14 -5.97 7.47
C LYS A 172 1.89 -7.24 7.85
N MET A 173 2.06 -8.19 6.92
CA MET A 173 2.77 -9.45 7.19
C MET A 173 4.29 -9.31 7.15
N SER A 174 4.84 -8.37 6.38
CA SER A 174 6.28 -8.20 6.18
C SER A 174 7.05 -7.85 7.46
N VAL A 175 6.39 -7.19 8.41
CA VAL A 175 6.98 -6.77 9.70
C VAL A 175 6.88 -7.85 10.80
N LEU A 176 6.26 -8.99 10.51
CA LEU A 176 6.05 -10.07 11.47
C LEU A 176 7.28 -10.98 11.60
N LYS A 177 7.41 -11.64 12.75
CA LYS A 177 8.38 -12.72 12.94
C LYS A 177 7.95 -13.96 12.17
N ALA A 178 8.90 -14.81 11.78
CA ALA A 178 8.63 -16.06 11.05
C ALA A 178 7.56 -16.93 11.72
N ASN A 179 7.63 -17.11 13.05
CA ASN A 179 6.64 -17.89 13.79
C ASN A 179 5.23 -17.29 13.70
N GLN A 180 5.11 -15.96 13.73
CA GLN A 180 3.82 -15.27 13.60
C GLN A 180 3.25 -15.46 12.18
N VAL A 181 4.08 -15.32 11.14
CA VAL A 181 3.66 -15.57 9.76
C VAL A 181 3.20 -17.02 9.58
N LYS A 182 3.98 -17.99 10.08
CA LYS A 182 3.64 -19.42 10.02
C LYS A 182 2.32 -19.75 10.72
N THR A 183 2.11 -19.19 11.91
CA THR A 183 0.84 -19.34 12.65
C THR A 183 -0.32 -18.69 11.89
N LEU A 184 -0.16 -17.47 11.39
CA LEU A 184 -1.20 -16.77 10.63
C LEU A 184 -1.59 -17.52 9.34
N LEU A 185 -0.61 -18.02 8.61
CA LEU A 185 -0.83 -18.81 7.39
C LEU A 185 -1.49 -20.16 7.68
N SER A 186 -1.17 -20.80 8.82
CA SER A 186 -1.85 -22.02 9.25
C SER A 186 -3.34 -21.77 9.56
N LEU A 187 -3.65 -20.62 10.17
CA LEU A 187 -5.02 -20.20 10.47
C LEU A 187 -5.87 -19.98 9.20
N VAL A 188 -5.26 -19.84 8.02
CA VAL A 188 -5.99 -19.82 6.74
C VAL A 188 -6.64 -21.17 6.45
N VAL A 189 -6.03 -22.27 6.92
CA VAL A 189 -6.41 -23.65 6.61
C VAL A 189 -7.12 -24.34 7.79
N THR A 190 -6.67 -24.09 9.02
CA THR A 190 -7.15 -24.78 10.22
C THR A 190 -7.19 -23.86 11.44
N ASP A 191 -8.22 -24.01 12.28
CA ASP A 191 -8.35 -23.33 13.58
C ASP A 191 -7.92 -24.20 14.77
N SER A 192 -7.43 -25.42 14.50
CA SER A 192 -7.00 -26.41 15.48
C SER A 192 -5.52 -26.23 15.86
N VAL A 193 -5.24 -25.85 17.10
CA VAL A 193 -3.87 -25.71 17.63
C VAL A 193 -3.01 -26.97 17.42
N PRO A 194 -3.52 -28.20 17.63
CA PRO A 194 -2.79 -29.43 17.29
C PRO A 194 -2.39 -29.54 15.82
N ASP A 195 -3.22 -29.06 14.88
CA ASP A 195 -2.91 -29.11 13.46
C ASP A 195 -1.96 -27.98 13.05
N ILE A 196 -2.11 -26.77 13.61
CA ILE A 196 -1.12 -25.69 13.48
C ILE A 196 0.25 -26.16 13.95
N ARG A 197 0.31 -26.91 15.07
CA ARG A 197 1.54 -27.51 15.59
C ARG A 197 2.16 -28.50 14.61
N ARG A 198 1.34 -29.34 13.97
CA ARG A 198 1.82 -30.29 12.95
C ARG A 198 2.36 -29.58 11.71
N LEU A 199 1.70 -28.52 11.27
CA LEU A 199 2.11 -27.75 10.09
C LEU A 199 3.41 -26.98 10.36
N THR A 200 3.48 -26.27 11.49
CA THR A 200 4.54 -25.29 11.78
C THR A 200 5.76 -25.88 12.51
N ALA A 201 5.62 -27.06 13.12
CA ALA A 201 6.57 -27.63 14.08
C ALA A 201 6.88 -26.74 15.32
N LEU A 202 6.06 -25.72 15.58
CA LEU A 202 6.19 -24.85 16.76
C LEU A 202 5.61 -25.51 18.01
N SER A 203 6.10 -25.16 19.21
CA SER A 203 5.45 -25.61 20.46
C SER A 203 4.09 -24.93 20.65
N GLU A 204 3.20 -25.53 21.46
CA GLU A 204 1.90 -24.94 21.78
C GLU A 204 2.05 -23.57 22.48
N GLU A 205 3.07 -23.42 23.33
CA GLU A 205 3.43 -22.15 23.95
C GLU A 205 3.85 -21.09 22.93
N ALA A 206 4.64 -21.47 21.92
CA ALA A 206 5.06 -20.56 20.85
C ALA A 206 3.88 -20.15 19.95
N ILE A 207 2.96 -21.08 19.66
CA ILE A 207 1.73 -20.81 18.92
C ILE A 207 0.83 -19.86 19.71
N SER A 208 0.60 -20.13 21.00
CA SER A 208 -0.21 -19.25 21.86
C SER A 208 0.37 -17.83 21.91
N LYS A 209 1.69 -17.71 22.13
CA LYS A 209 2.36 -16.41 22.14
C LYS A 209 2.24 -15.69 20.81
N ALA A 210 2.39 -16.40 19.69
CA ALA A 210 2.22 -15.82 18.36
C ALA A 210 0.78 -15.34 18.15
N ILE A 211 -0.23 -16.10 18.58
CA ILE A 211 -1.65 -15.71 18.53
C ILE A 211 -1.88 -14.45 19.35
N ASP A 212 -1.33 -14.35 20.56
CA ASP A 212 -1.48 -13.18 21.43
C ASP A 212 -0.82 -11.93 20.80
N GLU A 213 0.39 -12.06 20.25
CA GLU A 213 1.08 -10.98 19.55
C GLU A 213 0.32 -10.54 18.27
N LEU A 214 -0.23 -11.50 17.50
CA LEU A 214 -1.04 -11.22 16.30
C LEU A 214 -2.40 -10.59 16.66
N GLN A 215 -2.96 -10.93 17.81
CA GLN A 215 -4.21 -10.36 18.30
C GLN A 215 -4.04 -8.87 18.65
N ILE A 216 -2.92 -8.49 19.28
CA ILE A 216 -2.57 -7.07 19.54
C ILE A 216 -2.50 -6.27 18.24
N GLN A 217 -2.03 -6.89 17.16
CA GLN A 217 -1.90 -6.28 15.84
C GLN A 217 -3.20 -6.34 15.01
N GLY A 218 -4.28 -6.89 15.55
CA GLY A 218 -5.57 -7.00 14.86
C GLY A 218 -5.63 -8.05 13.74
N LEU A 219 -4.58 -8.88 13.60
CA LEU A 219 -4.48 -9.90 12.55
C LEU A 219 -5.15 -11.23 12.91
N VAL A 220 -5.56 -11.39 14.17
CA VAL A 220 -6.25 -12.58 14.70
C VAL A 220 -7.31 -12.15 15.72
N HIS A 221 -8.41 -12.91 15.81
CA HIS A 221 -9.49 -12.70 16.78
C HIS A 221 -9.72 -13.97 17.61
N ARG A 222 -10.06 -13.82 18.90
CA ARG A 222 -10.51 -14.95 19.73
C ARG A 222 -12.04 -14.94 19.85
N ARG A 223 -12.69 -16.07 19.56
CA ARG A 223 -14.13 -16.26 19.70
C ARG A 223 -14.45 -17.39 20.68
N GLY A 224 -14.08 -17.17 21.93
CA GLY A 224 -14.14 -18.18 23.00
C GLY A 224 -12.78 -18.84 23.08
N GLU A 225 -12.73 -20.15 23.00
CA GLU A 225 -11.48 -20.91 22.88
C GLU A 225 -10.97 -20.99 21.44
N THR A 226 -11.77 -20.60 20.45
CA THR A 226 -11.39 -20.68 19.04
C THR A 226 -10.68 -19.42 18.56
N THR A 227 -9.66 -19.62 17.75
CA THR A 227 -8.89 -18.57 17.10
C THR A 227 -9.38 -18.43 15.66
N VAL A 228 -9.77 -17.22 15.25
CA VAL A 228 -10.34 -16.96 13.91
C VAL A 228 -9.64 -15.79 13.24
N LEU A 229 -9.53 -15.85 11.92
CA LEU A 229 -8.99 -14.75 11.12
C LEU A 229 -10.03 -13.62 10.96
N PRO A 230 -9.59 -12.36 10.92
CA PRO A 230 -10.36 -11.25 10.39
C PRO A 230 -10.96 -11.58 9.02
N LEU A 231 -12.15 -11.05 8.75
CA LEU A 231 -12.91 -11.42 7.55
C LEU A 231 -12.12 -11.25 6.25
N TYR A 232 -11.36 -10.15 6.10
CA TYR A 232 -10.54 -9.91 4.91
C TYR A 232 -9.42 -10.93 4.73
N LEU A 233 -8.79 -11.43 5.80
CA LEU A 233 -7.73 -12.45 5.71
C LEU A 233 -8.26 -13.82 5.29
N ASN A 234 -9.57 -14.09 5.39
CA ASN A 234 -10.15 -15.29 4.79
C ASN A 234 -10.02 -15.32 3.26
N ASN A 235 -9.82 -14.17 2.60
CA ASN A 235 -9.56 -14.12 1.16
C ASN A 235 -8.22 -14.80 0.76
N LEU A 236 -7.30 -15.02 1.70
CA LEU A 236 -6.07 -15.78 1.48
C LEU A 236 -6.33 -17.26 1.16
N LYS A 237 -7.56 -17.76 1.33
CA LYS A 237 -7.98 -19.07 0.80
C LYS A 237 -8.01 -19.11 -0.73
N LYS A 238 -7.97 -17.96 -1.41
CA LYS A 238 -7.81 -17.89 -2.87
C LYS A 238 -6.30 -18.00 -3.19
N PRO A 239 -5.85 -19.06 -3.89
CA PRO A 239 -4.42 -19.29 -4.12
C PRO A 239 -3.71 -18.10 -4.77
N GLY A 240 -4.32 -17.44 -5.75
CA GLY A 240 -3.72 -16.29 -6.44
C GLY A 240 -3.42 -15.10 -5.53
N LEU A 241 -4.29 -14.82 -4.55
CA LEU A 241 -4.06 -13.72 -3.59
C LEU A 241 -2.96 -14.08 -2.60
N LEU A 242 -2.93 -15.33 -2.13
CA LEU A 242 -1.88 -15.79 -1.23
C LEU A 242 -0.51 -15.81 -1.92
N ILE A 243 -0.45 -16.26 -3.18
CA ILE A 243 0.76 -16.19 -4.02
C ILE A 243 1.28 -14.75 -4.09
N GLY A 244 0.43 -13.81 -4.50
CA GLY A 244 0.85 -12.41 -4.64
C GLY A 244 1.30 -11.78 -3.33
N VAL A 245 0.68 -12.12 -2.20
CA VAL A 245 1.11 -11.64 -0.86
C VAL A 245 2.51 -12.12 -0.52
N VAL A 246 2.78 -13.42 -0.69
CA VAL A 246 4.09 -14.01 -0.35
C VAL A 246 5.18 -13.51 -1.29
N GLU A 247 4.91 -13.42 -2.59
CA GLU A 247 5.86 -12.86 -3.57
C GLU A 247 6.23 -11.41 -3.21
N ARG A 248 5.25 -10.59 -2.82
CA ARG A 248 5.49 -9.20 -2.41
C ARG A 248 6.23 -9.08 -1.08
N MET A 249 6.12 -10.07 -0.19
CA MET A 249 6.90 -10.13 1.05
C MET A 249 8.38 -10.43 0.80
N ALA A 250 8.72 -11.15 -0.27
CA ALA A 250 10.11 -11.47 -0.64
C ALA A 250 10.98 -10.21 -0.78
N GLY A 251 10.41 -9.15 -1.36
CA GLY A 251 11.08 -7.85 -1.53
C GLY A 251 11.18 -6.99 -0.26
N LYS A 252 10.61 -7.43 0.87
CA LYS A 252 10.49 -6.63 2.11
C LYS A 252 11.13 -7.29 3.34
N MET A 253 11.48 -8.56 3.25
CA MET A 253 12.01 -9.35 4.36
C MET A 253 13.50 -9.66 4.18
N GLU A 254 14.21 -9.86 5.30
CA GLU A 254 15.57 -10.42 5.27
C GLU A 254 15.56 -11.81 4.63
N ARG A 255 16.47 -12.05 3.68
CA ARG A 255 16.52 -13.26 2.83
C ARG A 255 16.36 -14.58 3.60
N GLY A 256 17.16 -14.80 4.64
CA GLY A 256 17.08 -16.04 5.42
C GLY A 256 15.78 -16.23 6.23
N ARG A 257 15.09 -15.13 6.58
CA ARG A 257 13.78 -15.18 7.23
C ARG A 257 12.69 -15.50 6.21
N PHE A 258 12.82 -15.00 4.99
CA PHE A 258 11.87 -15.27 3.91
C PHE A 258 11.98 -16.72 3.41
N ASP A 259 13.18 -17.27 3.26
CA ASP A 259 13.39 -18.65 2.81
C ASP A 259 12.61 -19.67 3.70
N GLU A 260 12.62 -19.45 5.02
CA GLU A 260 11.88 -20.26 6.00
C GLU A 260 10.35 -20.14 5.83
N ILE A 261 9.86 -18.96 5.45
CA ILE A 261 8.44 -18.68 5.21
C ILE A 261 8.00 -19.25 3.87
N GLU A 262 8.82 -19.12 2.84
CA GLU A 262 8.56 -19.59 1.48
C GLU A 262 8.37 -21.11 1.45
N GLU A 263 9.28 -21.88 2.07
CA GLU A 263 9.16 -23.34 2.15
C GLU A 263 7.85 -23.76 2.86
N PHE A 264 7.52 -23.08 3.96
CA PHE A 264 6.31 -23.34 4.72
C PHE A 264 5.03 -23.00 3.93
N TYR A 265 5.05 -21.87 3.23
CA TYR A 265 3.94 -21.40 2.40
C TYR A 265 3.56 -22.40 1.31
N PHE A 266 4.52 -23.07 0.65
CA PHE A 266 4.21 -24.12 -0.32
C PHE A 266 3.45 -25.31 0.30
N GLY A 267 3.67 -25.61 1.57
CA GLY A 267 2.88 -26.58 2.32
C GLY A 267 1.43 -26.13 2.47
N ILE A 268 1.21 -24.87 2.84
CA ILE A 268 -0.12 -24.27 3.00
C ILE A 268 -0.89 -24.23 1.66
N LEU A 269 -0.24 -23.89 0.54
CA LEU A 269 -0.87 -23.92 -0.78
C LEU A 269 -1.45 -25.29 -1.14
N LYS A 270 -0.75 -26.38 -0.78
CA LYS A 270 -1.20 -27.75 -1.06
C LYS A 270 -2.46 -28.10 -0.27
N GLU A 271 -2.60 -27.59 0.94
CA GLU A 271 -3.79 -27.79 1.77
C GLU A 271 -5.01 -26.98 1.29
N ILE A 272 -4.78 -25.84 0.63
CA ILE A 272 -5.86 -24.97 0.11
C ILE A 272 -6.50 -25.54 -1.19
N LYS A 273 -5.80 -26.37 -1.98
CA LYS A 273 -6.32 -26.92 -3.26
C LYS A 273 -6.87 -28.37 -3.16
N PRO A 274 -7.99 -28.71 -3.85
CA PRO A 274 -8.37 -30.09 -4.11
C PRO A 274 -7.48 -30.74 -5.20
N LYS A 275 -7.26 -32.06 -5.09
CA LYS A 275 -6.45 -32.89 -6.02
C LYS A 275 -6.93 -32.75 -7.47
N GLY A 276 -6.07 -32.29 -8.39
CA GLY A 276 -6.35 -32.42 -9.84
C GLY A 276 -5.58 -31.52 -10.81
N GLU A 277 -4.99 -30.41 -10.38
CA GLU A 277 -4.23 -29.51 -11.26
C GLU A 277 -2.73 -29.60 -10.96
N MET A 278 -1.91 -29.87 -11.98
CA MET A 278 -0.46 -29.75 -11.87
C MET A 278 -0.11 -28.29 -11.55
N ILE A 279 0.53 -28.11 -10.40
CA ILE A 279 1.30 -26.90 -10.11
C ILE A 279 2.65 -27.15 -10.77
N GLU A 280 2.92 -26.51 -11.90
CA GLU A 280 4.32 -26.20 -12.18
C GLU A 280 4.78 -25.31 -11.03
N PRO A 281 5.91 -25.63 -10.36
CA PRO A 281 6.55 -24.65 -9.50
C PRO A 281 6.61 -23.36 -10.30
N PRO A 282 6.36 -22.15 -9.73
CA PRO A 282 6.72 -20.95 -10.44
C PRO A 282 8.16 -21.16 -10.86
N MET A 283 8.34 -21.33 -12.18
CA MET A 283 9.66 -21.43 -12.76
C MET A 283 10.24 -20.10 -12.30
N MET A 284 11.13 -20.12 -11.30
CA MET A 284 11.87 -18.93 -10.90
C MET A 284 12.30 -18.38 -12.23
N ARG A 285 11.70 -17.26 -12.66
CA ARG A 285 12.30 -16.53 -13.75
C ARG A 285 13.67 -16.27 -13.18
N ALA A 286 14.66 -16.84 -13.85
CA ALA A 286 16.06 -16.61 -13.60
C ALA A 286 16.39 -15.15 -13.97
N GLU A 287 15.58 -14.20 -13.51
CA GLU A 287 15.99 -12.92 -12.99
C GLU A 287 16.91 -13.25 -11.83
N THR A 288 18.11 -13.67 -12.22
CA THR A 288 19.28 -13.64 -11.38
C THR A 288 19.21 -12.32 -10.65
N MET A 289 18.99 -12.40 -9.35
CA MET A 289 19.47 -11.42 -8.38
C MET A 289 20.94 -11.14 -8.71
N ARG A 290 21.20 -10.31 -9.72
CA ARG A 290 22.36 -9.45 -9.70
C ARG A 290 22.12 -8.61 -8.46
N ALA A 291 23.07 -8.70 -7.53
CA ALA A 291 23.07 -7.89 -6.33
C ALA A 291 22.69 -6.47 -6.74
N ILE A 292 21.55 -6.01 -6.26
CA ILE A 292 21.08 -4.65 -6.48
C ILE A 292 22.17 -3.76 -5.91
N SER A 293 22.99 -3.16 -6.77
CA SER A 293 23.98 -2.18 -6.38
C SER A 293 23.23 -0.89 -6.10
N TYR A 294 22.69 -0.80 -4.89
CA TYR A 294 22.17 0.45 -4.37
C TYR A 294 23.31 1.21 -3.68
N PRO A 295 23.58 2.49 -4.00
CA PRO A 295 22.97 3.32 -5.04
C PRO A 295 23.63 3.18 -6.43
N PHE A 296 22.91 3.61 -7.48
CA PHE A 296 23.44 3.80 -8.83
C PHE A 296 24.15 5.17 -8.96
N PRO A 297 25.10 5.35 -9.91
CA PRO A 297 25.74 6.64 -10.18
C PRO A 297 24.76 7.81 -10.45
N GLU A 298 23.59 7.52 -11.03
CA GLU A 298 22.57 8.53 -11.34
C GLU A 298 21.86 9.09 -10.09
N MET A 299 21.94 8.38 -8.95
CA MET A 299 21.42 8.90 -7.68
C MET A 299 22.27 10.06 -7.15
N GLU A 300 23.59 10.03 -7.35
CA GLU A 300 24.47 11.12 -6.92
C GLU A 300 24.18 12.41 -7.71
N GLU A 301 23.85 12.26 -8.99
CA GLU A 301 23.44 13.40 -9.83
C GLU A 301 22.11 13.98 -9.34
N LEU A 302 21.11 13.13 -9.07
CA LEU A 302 19.82 13.57 -8.52
C LEU A 302 19.97 14.24 -7.15
N ASP A 303 20.81 13.69 -6.28
CA ASP A 303 21.13 14.28 -4.98
C ASP A 303 21.70 15.71 -5.16
N THR A 304 22.64 15.86 -6.09
CA THR A 304 23.26 17.15 -6.42
C THR A 304 22.24 18.14 -6.97
N LEU A 305 21.40 17.72 -7.91
CA LEU A 305 20.37 18.54 -8.52
C LEU A 305 19.35 19.01 -7.48
N VAL A 306 18.89 18.11 -6.61
CA VAL A 306 17.94 18.42 -5.54
C VAL A 306 18.56 19.39 -4.53
N ILE A 307 19.82 19.17 -4.10
CA ILE A 307 20.52 20.09 -3.19
C ILE A 307 20.69 21.49 -3.80
N SER A 308 20.85 21.58 -5.12
CA SER A 308 21.03 22.86 -5.82
C SER A 308 19.78 23.74 -5.83
N LEU A 309 18.60 23.19 -5.49
CA LEU A 309 17.36 23.95 -5.39
C LEU A 309 17.45 25.00 -4.29
N LYS A 310 16.79 26.14 -4.50
CA LYS A 310 16.82 27.27 -3.57
C LYS A 310 15.55 27.33 -2.74
N ALA A 311 15.59 26.78 -1.53
CA ALA A 311 14.54 26.95 -0.52
C ALA A 311 15.12 27.03 0.89
N GLN A 312 14.39 27.64 1.83
CA GLN A 312 14.86 27.89 3.19
C GLN A 312 15.23 26.61 3.95
N PHE A 313 14.53 25.50 3.69
CA PHE A 313 14.74 24.22 4.38
C PHE A 313 15.87 23.36 3.77
N MET A 314 16.48 23.77 2.65
CA MET A 314 17.50 22.99 1.96
C MET A 314 18.78 22.77 2.78
N GLY A 315 19.07 23.65 3.73
CA GLY A 315 20.19 23.49 4.66
C GLY A 315 20.03 22.30 5.62
N GLU A 316 18.81 21.85 5.88
CA GLU A 316 18.53 20.64 6.66
C GLU A 316 18.53 19.41 5.74
N VAL A 317 17.91 19.51 4.56
CA VAL A 317 17.92 18.47 3.52
C VAL A 317 19.34 18.03 3.16
N ALA A 318 20.25 18.98 2.93
CA ALA A 318 21.64 18.67 2.57
C ALA A 318 22.40 17.90 3.66
N LYS A 319 21.99 17.99 4.93
CA LYS A 319 22.61 17.26 6.04
C LYS A 319 22.08 15.83 6.17
N GLU A 320 20.85 15.60 5.72
CA GLU A 320 20.10 14.36 5.94
C GLU A 320 19.84 13.60 4.62
N ILE A 321 20.53 13.95 3.52
CA ILE A 321 20.22 13.42 2.18
C ILE A 321 20.35 11.90 2.05
N GLU A 322 21.20 11.29 2.86
CA GLU A 322 21.39 9.84 2.94
C GLU A 322 20.33 9.14 3.80
N ASN A 323 19.52 9.89 4.56
CA ASN A 323 18.48 9.36 5.45
C ASN A 323 17.08 9.64 4.88
N PRO A 324 16.49 8.70 4.11
CA PRO A 324 15.22 8.94 3.42
C PRO A 324 14.05 9.19 4.38
N ASP A 325 14.00 8.52 5.53
CA ASP A 325 12.91 8.72 6.49
C ASP A 325 12.98 10.13 7.11
N ARG A 326 14.19 10.61 7.42
CA ARG A 326 14.37 11.96 7.97
C ARG A 326 14.08 13.05 6.94
N LEU A 327 14.42 12.85 5.67
CA LEU A 327 14.01 13.75 4.59
C LEU A 327 12.49 13.87 4.47
N ILE A 328 11.78 12.74 4.56
CA ILE A 328 10.31 12.73 4.52
C ILE A 328 9.74 13.53 5.70
N GLU A 329 10.26 13.35 6.91
CA GLU A 329 9.83 14.11 8.10
C GLU A 329 10.02 15.63 7.91
N ILE A 330 11.21 16.06 7.48
CA ILE A 330 11.50 17.48 7.23
C ILE A 330 10.54 18.06 6.19
N VAL A 331 10.31 17.32 5.09
CA VAL A 331 9.43 17.78 4.03
C VAL A 331 7.97 17.81 4.46
N ASP A 332 7.50 16.81 5.20
CA ASP A 332 6.12 16.77 5.69
C ASP A 332 5.84 17.96 6.65
N GLU A 333 6.80 18.34 7.49
CA GLU A 333 6.70 19.56 8.31
C GLU A 333 6.62 20.85 7.48
N VAL A 334 7.34 20.90 6.35
CA VAL A 334 7.31 22.05 5.42
C VAL A 334 5.97 22.10 4.69
N LEU A 335 5.50 20.98 4.15
CA LEU A 335 4.24 20.87 3.41
C LEU A 335 3.00 21.09 4.30
N PHE A 336 3.13 20.88 5.62
CA PHE A 336 2.08 21.17 6.59
C PHE A 336 1.83 22.68 6.76
N LYS A 337 2.83 23.53 6.46
CA LYS A 337 2.70 24.99 6.56
C LYS A 337 2.08 25.57 5.29
N THR A 338 1.42 26.72 5.41
CA THR A 338 1.03 27.50 4.23
C THR A 338 2.29 28.06 3.57
N ILE A 339 2.65 27.51 2.42
CA ILE A 339 3.82 27.86 1.61
C ILE A 339 3.36 28.24 0.21
N ASP A 340 4.15 29.07 -0.48
CA ASP A 340 3.93 29.35 -1.90
C ASP A 340 4.22 28.12 -2.77
N ASP A 341 3.69 28.15 -4.01
CA ASP A 341 3.76 27.01 -4.92
C ASP A 341 5.19 26.67 -5.35
N GLN A 342 6.11 27.64 -5.34
CA GLN A 342 7.52 27.44 -5.66
C GLN A 342 8.18 26.54 -4.60
N ILE A 343 8.03 26.89 -3.32
CA ILE A 343 8.54 26.10 -2.19
C ILE A 343 7.85 24.72 -2.14
N ARG A 344 6.54 24.66 -2.43
CA ARG A 344 5.81 23.38 -2.50
C ARG A 344 6.41 22.43 -3.54
N GLY A 345 6.69 22.91 -4.75
CA GLY A 345 7.28 22.06 -5.78
C GLY A 345 8.69 21.56 -5.43
N ILE A 346 9.50 22.41 -4.79
CA ILE A 346 10.84 22.01 -4.30
C ILE A 346 10.70 20.94 -3.20
N ALA A 347 9.81 21.15 -2.23
CA ALA A 347 9.55 20.21 -1.15
C ALA A 347 9.11 18.84 -1.69
N LEU A 348 8.14 18.81 -2.60
CA LEU A 348 7.68 17.58 -3.24
C LEU A 348 8.80 16.86 -4.00
N SER A 349 9.70 17.60 -4.66
CA SER A 349 10.86 17.00 -5.35
C SER A 349 11.84 16.34 -4.37
N VAL A 350 12.06 16.93 -3.19
CA VAL A 350 12.90 16.35 -2.13
C VAL A 350 12.25 15.08 -1.55
N ARG A 351 10.93 15.09 -1.33
CA ARG A 351 10.23 13.89 -0.83
C ARG A 351 10.14 12.78 -1.87
N ALA A 352 10.01 13.13 -3.15
CA ALA A 352 10.15 12.18 -4.25
C ALA A 352 11.52 11.49 -4.18
N LEU A 353 12.61 12.25 -4.09
CA LEU A 353 13.95 11.69 -3.95
C LEU A 353 14.05 10.72 -2.75
N ALA A 354 13.48 11.08 -1.61
CA ALA A 354 13.45 10.24 -0.42
C ALA A 354 12.65 8.93 -0.62
N TYR A 355 11.46 9.01 -1.25
CA TYR A 355 10.67 7.83 -1.60
C TYR A 355 11.38 6.93 -2.60
N MET A 356 12.07 7.51 -3.59
CA MET A 356 12.89 6.75 -4.53
C MET A 356 14.02 6.02 -3.81
N LYS A 357 14.69 6.68 -2.83
CA LYS A 357 15.70 6.06 -1.98
C LYS A 357 15.18 4.89 -1.15
N LYS A 358 13.92 4.96 -0.75
CA LYS A 358 13.22 3.87 -0.05
C LYS A 358 12.72 2.75 -0.97
N GLY A 359 12.78 2.96 -2.29
CA GLY A 359 12.25 2.03 -3.30
C GLY A 359 10.74 2.15 -3.55
N SER A 360 10.09 3.15 -2.94
CA SER A 360 8.68 3.54 -3.09
C SER A 360 8.47 4.38 -4.36
N LEU A 361 8.60 3.73 -5.53
CA LEU A 361 8.67 4.42 -6.82
C LEU A 361 7.36 5.12 -7.23
N GLU A 362 6.19 4.59 -6.83
CA GLU A 362 4.90 5.20 -7.20
C GLU A 362 4.63 6.48 -6.41
N GLU A 363 4.92 6.49 -5.11
CA GLU A 363 4.84 7.68 -4.27
C GLU A 363 5.81 8.76 -4.78
N SER A 364 7.03 8.34 -5.13
CA SER A 364 8.04 9.20 -5.73
C SER A 364 7.56 9.83 -7.05
N ARG A 365 6.98 9.03 -7.95
CA ARG A 365 6.42 9.50 -9.22
C ARG A 365 5.27 10.48 -9.02
N ARG A 366 4.37 10.20 -8.07
CA ARG A 366 3.27 11.09 -7.73
C ARG A 366 3.77 12.44 -7.25
N ASP A 367 4.75 12.44 -6.36
CA ASP A 367 5.32 13.66 -5.82
C ASP A 367 6.04 14.49 -6.90
N ILE A 368 6.79 13.86 -7.82
CA ILE A 368 7.47 14.63 -8.89
C ILE A 368 6.49 15.17 -9.93
N ASP A 369 5.43 14.42 -10.28
CA ASP A 369 4.39 14.90 -11.18
C ASP A 369 3.61 16.07 -10.57
N GLU A 370 3.35 16.03 -9.26
CA GLU A 370 2.70 17.12 -8.54
C GLU A 370 3.65 18.31 -8.31
N ALA A 371 4.94 18.05 -8.10
CA ALA A 371 5.97 19.07 -7.99
C ALA A 371 6.01 19.93 -9.25
N TYR A 372 5.96 19.30 -10.43
CA TYR A 372 5.96 20.00 -11.71
C TYR A 372 4.72 20.85 -11.93
N LYS A 373 3.53 20.37 -11.53
CA LYS A 373 2.30 21.17 -11.60
C LYS A 373 2.35 22.39 -10.68
N SER A 374 2.96 22.24 -9.51
CA SER A 374 3.08 23.30 -8.51
C SER A 374 4.15 24.32 -8.89
N ASN A 375 5.32 23.85 -9.33
CA ASN A 375 6.46 24.69 -9.69
C ASN A 375 7.10 24.20 -10.99
N PRO A 376 6.80 24.83 -12.14
CA PRO A 376 7.43 24.49 -13.40
C PRO A 376 8.97 24.60 -13.41
N GLU A 377 9.58 25.31 -12.46
CA GLU A 377 11.04 25.41 -12.35
C GLU A 377 11.71 24.06 -12.03
N VAL A 378 10.97 23.08 -11.49
CA VAL A 378 11.49 21.72 -11.22
C VAL A 378 11.46 20.82 -12.46
N LEU A 379 11.12 21.36 -13.64
CA LEU A 379 11.09 20.64 -14.92
C LEU A 379 12.43 19.94 -15.23
N ASN A 380 13.54 20.56 -14.84
CA ASN A 380 14.89 19.99 -15.01
C ASN A 380 15.14 18.72 -14.19
N LEU A 381 14.30 18.43 -13.18
CA LEU A 381 14.39 17.20 -12.38
C LEU A 381 13.59 16.05 -12.99
N LEU A 382 12.55 16.34 -13.77
CA LEU A 382 11.64 15.31 -14.31
C LEU A 382 12.38 14.27 -15.15
N VAL A 383 13.22 14.71 -16.09
CA VAL A 383 13.97 13.80 -16.98
C VAL A 383 14.90 12.89 -16.16
N PRO A 384 15.78 13.41 -15.26
CA PRO A 384 16.58 12.58 -14.37
C PRO A 384 15.78 11.58 -13.51
N PHE A 385 14.63 12.01 -12.95
CA PHE A 385 13.76 11.11 -12.18
C PHE A 385 13.19 9.99 -13.05
N TYR A 386 12.67 10.31 -14.24
CA TYR A 386 12.11 9.32 -15.15
C TYR A 386 13.14 8.33 -15.70
N LEU A 387 14.36 8.78 -15.99
CA LEU A 387 15.46 7.87 -16.34
C LEU A 387 15.80 6.94 -15.16
N SER A 388 15.85 7.48 -13.95
CA SER A 388 16.14 6.69 -12.74
C SER A 388 15.04 5.67 -12.46
N TYR A 389 13.76 6.03 -12.62
CA TYR A 389 12.66 5.07 -12.54
C TYR A 389 12.77 4.00 -13.62
N GLY A 390 13.10 4.38 -14.87
CA GLY A 390 13.33 3.45 -15.97
C GLY A 390 14.38 2.40 -15.60
N ASN A 391 15.54 2.83 -15.09
CA ASN A 391 16.61 1.96 -14.61
C ASN A 391 16.11 1.05 -13.49
N LEU A 392 15.48 1.61 -12.46
CA LEU A 392 15.01 0.86 -11.29
C LEU A 392 13.93 -0.19 -11.64
N TYR A 393 13.01 0.14 -12.55
CA TYR A 393 12.03 -0.83 -13.03
C TYR A 393 12.67 -1.92 -13.90
N ARG A 394 13.65 -1.57 -14.74
CA ARG A 394 14.39 -2.56 -15.55
C ARG A 394 15.12 -3.57 -14.68
N GLU A 395 15.81 -3.10 -13.65
CA GLU A 395 16.53 -3.97 -12.70
C GLU A 395 15.56 -4.86 -11.90
N ARG A 396 14.31 -4.43 -11.72
CA ARG A 396 13.21 -5.23 -11.16
C ARG A 396 12.46 -6.06 -12.23
N ALA A 397 13.00 -6.16 -13.44
CA ALA A 397 12.41 -6.81 -14.61
C ALA A 397 10.96 -6.36 -14.96
N LYS A 398 10.56 -5.20 -14.45
CA LYS A 398 9.30 -4.51 -14.78
C LYS A 398 9.45 -3.77 -16.09
N TYR A 399 9.61 -4.54 -17.17
CA TYR A 399 9.98 -4.02 -18.49
C TYR A 399 8.95 -3.06 -19.08
N LYS A 400 7.65 -3.25 -18.80
CA LYS A 400 6.61 -2.34 -19.30
C LYS A 400 6.72 -0.96 -18.64
N GLU A 401 6.74 -0.93 -17.31
CA GLU A 401 6.87 0.30 -16.53
C GLU A 401 8.20 1.01 -16.81
N SER A 402 9.27 0.23 -17.03
CA SER A 402 10.57 0.74 -17.42
C SER A 402 10.53 1.49 -18.77
N VAL A 403 9.97 0.87 -19.80
CA VAL A 403 9.80 1.51 -21.13
C VAL A 403 8.92 2.75 -21.01
N GLU A 404 7.81 2.71 -20.27
CA GLU A 404 6.96 3.88 -20.05
C GLU A 404 7.72 5.06 -19.41
N CYS A 405 8.61 4.78 -18.45
CA CYS A 405 9.43 5.79 -17.81
C CYS A 405 10.48 6.36 -18.77
N TYR A 406 11.19 5.51 -19.50
CA TYR A 406 12.16 5.98 -20.49
C TYR A 406 11.50 6.76 -21.63
N ASP A 407 10.32 6.35 -22.10
CA ASP A 407 9.55 7.08 -23.12
C ASP A 407 9.12 8.46 -22.65
N ARG A 408 8.72 8.59 -21.38
CA ARG A 408 8.43 9.91 -20.78
C ARG A 408 9.69 10.76 -20.71
N ALA A 409 10.81 10.20 -20.25
CA ALA A 409 12.09 10.90 -20.22
C ALA A 409 12.53 11.35 -21.62
N LEU A 410 12.39 10.48 -22.62
CA LEU A 410 12.71 10.75 -24.02
C LEU A 410 11.91 11.93 -24.56
N LYS A 411 10.58 11.91 -24.42
CA LYS A 411 9.71 13.00 -24.90
C LYS A 411 10.03 14.35 -24.25
N LEU A 412 10.31 14.35 -22.94
CA LEU A 412 10.68 15.55 -22.20
C LEU A 412 12.07 16.06 -22.61
N ALA A 413 13.03 15.17 -22.83
CA ALA A 413 14.38 15.50 -23.28
C ALA A 413 14.37 16.04 -24.71
N GLU A 414 13.61 15.44 -25.63
CA GLU A 414 13.41 15.95 -26.99
C GLU A 414 12.78 17.34 -26.99
N GLY A 415 11.75 17.55 -26.16
CA GLY A 415 11.07 18.84 -26.04
C GLY A 415 11.94 19.97 -25.46
N SER A 416 12.95 19.62 -24.66
CA SER A 416 13.91 20.58 -24.07
C SER A 416 15.20 20.72 -24.87
N GLY A 417 15.44 19.87 -25.87
CA GLY A 417 16.68 19.83 -26.64
C GLY A 417 17.86 19.20 -25.90
N ASP A 418 17.60 18.46 -24.81
CA ASP A 418 18.63 17.76 -24.03
C ASP A 418 19.06 16.47 -24.73
N THR A 419 19.93 16.65 -25.73
CA THR A 419 20.48 15.56 -26.56
C THR A 419 21.22 14.48 -25.77
N LEU A 420 21.81 14.82 -24.62
CA LEU A 420 22.46 13.84 -23.74
C LEU A 420 21.41 12.90 -23.14
N ARG A 421 20.33 13.46 -22.57
CA ARG A 421 19.26 12.67 -21.96
C ARG A 421 18.44 11.89 -22.99
N VAL A 422 18.31 12.40 -24.21
CA VAL A 422 17.73 11.65 -25.34
C VAL A 422 18.53 10.37 -25.60
N ALA A 423 19.85 10.48 -25.72
CA ALA A 423 20.70 9.31 -25.94
C ALA A 423 20.61 8.31 -24.77
N GLN A 424 20.56 8.79 -23.52
CA GLN A 424 20.40 7.94 -22.33
C GLN A 424 19.08 7.17 -22.35
N ALA A 425 17.97 7.85 -22.67
CA ALA A 425 16.66 7.20 -22.74
C ALA A 425 16.63 6.11 -23.82
N LEU A 426 17.17 6.38 -25.01
CA LEU A 426 17.23 5.40 -26.10
C LEU A 426 18.05 4.16 -25.74
N ILE A 427 19.22 4.35 -25.12
CA ILE A 427 20.07 3.25 -24.64
C ILE A 427 19.35 2.46 -23.54
N GLY A 428 18.68 3.13 -22.61
CA GLY A 428 17.87 2.50 -21.55
C GLY A 428 16.73 1.62 -22.10
N ILE A 429 15.98 2.11 -23.09
CA ILE A 429 14.94 1.32 -23.79
C ILE A 429 15.58 0.11 -24.48
N ALA A 430 16.73 0.30 -25.14
CA ALA A 430 17.43 -0.78 -25.79
C ALA A 430 17.85 -1.89 -24.81
N GLU A 431 18.34 -1.53 -23.63
CA GLU A 431 18.67 -2.48 -22.55
C GLU A 431 17.44 -3.26 -22.07
N VAL A 432 16.27 -2.62 -21.99
CA VAL A 432 15.01 -3.31 -21.71
C VAL A 432 14.65 -4.29 -22.82
N ARG A 433 14.78 -3.88 -24.09
CA ARG A 433 14.52 -4.77 -25.24
C ARG A 433 15.46 -5.97 -25.27
N LEU A 434 16.72 -5.82 -24.85
CA LEU A 434 17.64 -6.93 -24.65
C LEU A 434 17.18 -7.88 -23.55
N GLY A 435 16.75 -7.34 -22.40
CA GLY A 435 16.15 -8.13 -21.33
C GLY A 435 14.90 -8.91 -21.76
N GLN A 436 14.17 -8.41 -22.75
CA GLN A 436 13.02 -9.06 -23.39
C GLN A 436 13.39 -10.02 -24.55
N ALA A 437 14.68 -10.20 -24.86
CA ALA A 437 15.19 -10.95 -26.01
C ALA A 437 14.75 -10.39 -27.40
N ASN A 438 14.37 -9.12 -27.46
CA ASN A 438 14.02 -8.41 -28.70
C ASN A 438 15.27 -7.79 -29.35
N TYR A 439 16.21 -8.64 -29.77
CA TYR A 439 17.55 -8.22 -30.21
C TYR A 439 17.57 -7.25 -31.41
N LYS A 440 16.63 -7.39 -32.36
CA LYS A 440 16.57 -6.52 -33.55
C LYS A 440 16.23 -5.08 -33.20
N GLU A 441 15.17 -4.90 -32.41
CA GLU A 441 14.72 -3.58 -31.95
C GLU A 441 15.77 -2.95 -31.03
N ALA A 442 16.38 -3.76 -30.16
CA ALA A 442 17.50 -3.31 -29.34
C ALA A 442 18.68 -2.80 -30.17
N GLU A 443 19.09 -3.53 -31.22
CA GLU A 443 20.21 -3.13 -32.07
C GLU A 443 19.97 -1.79 -32.77
N GLU A 444 18.74 -1.55 -33.24
CA GLU A 444 18.34 -0.28 -33.85
C GLU A 444 18.41 0.87 -32.83
N LEU A 445 17.81 0.68 -31.65
CA LEU A 445 17.80 1.68 -30.57
C LEU A 445 19.22 2.00 -30.05
N VAL A 446 20.09 0.99 -29.88
CA VAL A 446 21.48 1.22 -29.46
C VAL A 446 22.22 2.03 -30.51
N LYS A 447 22.04 1.76 -31.81
CA LYS A 447 22.68 2.53 -32.89
C LYS A 447 22.21 3.98 -32.92
N ASP A 448 20.91 4.21 -32.74
CA ASP A 448 20.34 5.56 -32.72
C ASP A 448 20.86 6.36 -31.52
N GLY A 449 20.84 5.78 -30.31
CA GLY A 449 21.40 6.41 -29.11
C GLY A 449 22.90 6.65 -29.20
N MET A 450 23.66 5.69 -29.73
CA MET A 450 25.11 5.80 -29.93
C MET A 450 25.46 6.93 -30.89
N LYS A 451 24.75 7.07 -32.01
CA LYS A 451 24.98 8.13 -33.00
C LYS A 451 24.79 9.52 -32.40
N ILE A 452 23.81 9.67 -31.51
CA ILE A 452 23.61 10.93 -30.76
C ILE A 452 24.79 11.13 -29.79
N ALA A 453 25.15 10.11 -29.02
CA ALA A 453 26.25 10.18 -28.05
C ALA A 453 27.62 10.49 -28.69
N GLU A 454 27.91 9.98 -29.90
CA GLU A 454 29.11 10.32 -30.66
C GLU A 454 29.18 11.81 -31.02
N GLY A 455 28.04 12.47 -31.23
CA GLY A 455 27.95 13.89 -31.49
C GLY A 455 28.18 14.79 -30.27
N LEU A 456 28.24 14.23 -29.05
CA LEU A 456 28.39 14.96 -27.78
C LEU A 456 29.83 15.04 -27.27
N GLU A 457 30.80 14.53 -28.04
CA GLU A 457 32.22 14.51 -27.69
C GLU A 457 32.48 13.95 -26.28
N GLU A 458 33.00 14.75 -25.34
CA GLU A 458 33.46 14.31 -24.02
C GLU A 458 32.32 13.82 -23.11
N SER A 459 31.15 14.47 -23.14
CA SER A 459 29.99 14.09 -22.31
C SER A 459 29.29 12.81 -22.80
N GLY A 460 29.47 12.44 -24.07
CA GLY A 460 28.90 11.22 -24.67
C GLY A 460 29.76 9.97 -24.53
N ARG A 461 31.05 10.08 -24.15
CA ARG A 461 32.01 8.95 -24.16
C ARG A 461 31.56 7.74 -23.33
N SER A 462 31.00 7.99 -22.15
CA SER A 462 30.50 6.92 -21.27
C SER A 462 29.35 6.15 -21.92
N MET A 463 28.45 6.86 -22.60
CA MET A 463 27.31 6.26 -23.31
C MET A 463 27.76 5.51 -24.56
N VAL A 464 28.75 6.02 -25.30
CA VAL A 464 29.32 5.31 -26.45
C VAL A 464 29.94 3.98 -25.98
N ALA A 465 30.66 3.98 -24.85
CA ALA A 465 31.21 2.76 -24.27
C ALA A 465 30.10 1.76 -23.88
N GLN A 466 29.04 2.23 -23.23
CA GLN A 466 27.88 1.41 -22.87
C GLN A 466 27.19 0.84 -24.11
N ALA A 467 26.94 1.66 -25.13
CA ALA A 467 26.34 1.23 -26.39
C ALA A 467 27.17 0.16 -27.11
N LEU A 468 28.50 0.29 -27.12
CA LEU A 468 29.40 -0.70 -27.70
C LEU A 468 29.36 -2.04 -26.95
N ASP A 469 29.27 -2.03 -25.62
CA ASP A 469 29.10 -3.24 -24.81
C ASP A 469 27.78 -3.95 -25.13
N LEU A 470 26.69 -3.19 -25.22
CA LEU A 470 25.37 -3.73 -25.58
C LEU A 470 25.34 -4.34 -26.99
N LEU A 471 25.97 -3.69 -27.97
CA LEU A 471 26.13 -4.25 -29.32
C LEU A 471 26.98 -5.53 -29.32
N GLY A 472 27.96 -5.63 -28.44
CA GLY A 472 28.76 -6.84 -28.21
C GLY A 472 27.91 -7.99 -27.67
N ASN A 473 26.95 -7.70 -26.78
CA ASN A 473 26.05 -8.70 -26.19
C ASN A 473 24.91 -9.17 -27.13
N ILE A 474 24.62 -8.41 -28.20
CA ILE A 474 23.63 -8.76 -29.23
C ILE A 474 24.17 -9.77 -30.25
N ARG A 475 25.49 -9.80 -30.46
CA ARG A 475 26.18 -10.58 -31.50
C ARG A 475 26.77 -11.86 -30.96
#